data_AF-A0A227IZG1-F1
#
_entry.id   AF-A0A227IZG1-F1
#
_cell.length_a   1.000
_cell.length_b   1.000
_cell.length_c   1.000
_cell.angle_alpha   90.00
_cell.angle_beta   90.00
_cell.angle_gamma   90.00
#
_symmetry.space_group_name_H-M   'P 1'
#
loop_
_entity.id
_entity.type
_entity.pdbx_description
1 polymer ?
#
loop_
_entity_poly.entity_id
_entity_poly.type
_entity_poly.pdbx_seq_one_letter_code
_entity_poly.pdbx_strand_id
1 'polypeptide(L)'
;DMHSEAKAGFLAALDNYILKPRKLDYKVQFTGPTGTNAVEAALKLAKKVKGRSSVVAFTNGFHGCTAGALAATGNQHHRQGNGSSLTNV
;
A
#
# COMPACT_ATOMS: atom_id res chain seq x y z
N ASP A 1 -6.79 -16.77 -5.72
CA ASP A 1 -5.89 -16.11 -6.69
C ASP A 1 -4.67 -17.00 -6.90
N MET A 2 -4.78 -17.94 -7.84
CA MET A 2 -3.71 -18.88 -8.25
C MET A 2 -3.72 -18.99 -9.78
N HIS A 3 -3.84 -17.84 -10.46
CA HIS A 3 -4.05 -17.82 -11.92
C HIS A 3 -2.79 -18.15 -12.72
N SER A 4 -1.60 -18.13 -12.11
CA SER A 4 -0.35 -18.54 -12.73
C SER A 4 0.52 -19.32 -11.75
N GLU A 5 1.39 -20.18 -12.29
CA GLU A 5 2.37 -20.93 -11.51
C GLU A 5 3.32 -20.01 -10.74
N ALA A 6 3.73 -18.89 -11.35
CA ALA A 6 4.57 -17.88 -10.70
C ALA A 6 3.90 -17.27 -9.46
N LYS A 7 2.61 -16.90 -9.55
CA LYS A 7 1.85 -16.39 -8.40
C LYS A 7 1.71 -17.46 -7.30
N ALA A 8 1.43 -18.70 -7.70
CA ALA A 8 1.32 -19.82 -6.78
C ALA A 8 2.63 -20.05 -6.02
N GLY A 9 3.77 -20.08 -6.72
CA GLY A 9 5.08 -20.24 -6.14
C GLY A 9 5.44 -19.10 -5.18
N PHE A 10 5.14 -17.85 -5.55
CA PHE A 10 5.34 -16.70 -4.66
C PHE A 10 4.50 -16.81 -3.37
N LEU A 11 3.21 -17.14 -3.49
CA LEU A 11 2.34 -17.27 -2.31
C LEU A 11 2.81 -18.39 -1.38
N ALA A 12 3.22 -19.54 -1.93
CA ALA A 12 3.77 -20.64 -1.16
C ALA A 12 5.08 -20.23 -0.44
N ALA A 13 5.98 -19.53 -1.13
CA ALA A 13 7.22 -19.04 -0.54
C ALA A 13 6.95 -18.02 0.58
N LEU A 14 6.09 -17.03 0.35
CA LEU A 14 5.71 -16.03 1.36
C LEU A 14 5.11 -16.70 2.60
N ASP A 15 4.22 -17.66 2.41
CA ASP A 15 3.59 -18.39 3.51
C ASP A 15 4.60 -19.20 4.32
N ASN A 16 5.44 -19.99 3.64
CA ASN A 16 6.40 -20.89 4.28
C ASN A 16 7.54 -20.15 4.99
N TYR A 17 8.03 -19.04 4.41
CA TYR A 17 9.21 -18.36 4.94
C TYR A 17 8.87 -17.16 5.83
N ILE A 18 7.69 -16.53 5.68
CA ILE A 18 7.34 -15.30 6.39
C ILE A 18 6.11 -15.48 7.28
N LEU A 19 4.97 -15.90 6.73
CA LEU A 19 3.71 -15.86 7.47
C LEU A 19 3.65 -16.94 8.57
N LYS A 20 3.85 -18.21 8.21
CA LYS A 20 3.80 -19.35 9.15
C LYS A 20 4.84 -19.25 10.27
N PRO A 21 6.15 -19.03 10.00
CA PRO A 21 7.15 -18.96 11.06
C PRO A 21 6.90 -17.83 12.07
N ARG A 22 6.22 -16.76 11.63
CA ARG A 22 5.87 -15.59 12.45
C ARG A 22 4.46 -15.64 13.02
N LYS A 23 3.71 -16.74 12.80
CA LYS A 23 2.32 -16.93 13.23
C LYS A 23 1.39 -15.78 12.78
N LEU A 24 1.57 -15.31 11.55
CA LEU A 24 0.79 -14.21 10.98
C LEU A 24 -0.37 -14.75 10.14
N ASP A 25 -1.60 -14.37 10.50
CA ASP A 25 -2.81 -14.69 9.74
C ASP A 25 -3.18 -13.52 8.81
N TYR A 26 -2.49 -13.44 7.68
CA TYR A 26 -2.71 -12.40 6.67
C TYR A 26 -3.14 -12.98 5.34
N LYS A 27 -3.95 -12.20 4.62
CA LYS A 27 -4.31 -12.45 3.22
C LYS A 27 -3.49 -11.55 2.30
N VAL A 28 -3.16 -12.08 1.12
CA VAL A 28 -2.45 -11.33 0.08
C VAL A 28 -3.44 -10.77 -0.92
N GLN A 29 -3.30 -9.49 -1.24
CA GLN A 29 -3.97 -8.84 -2.36
C GLN A 29 -2.91 -8.39 -3.36
N PHE A 30 -2.98 -8.93 -4.58
CA PHE A 30 -2.17 -8.42 -5.68
C PHE A 30 -2.83 -7.18 -6.27
N THR A 31 -2.15 -6.05 -6.19
CA THR A 31 -2.58 -4.81 -6.83
C THR A 31 -2.02 -4.70 -8.24
N GLY A 32 -2.19 -3.54 -8.89
CA GLY A 32 -1.41 -3.20 -10.08
C GLY A 32 0.11 -3.26 -9.82
N PRO A 33 0.94 -3.17 -10.88
CA PRO A 33 2.35 -3.54 -10.85
C PRO A 33 3.25 -2.60 -10.02
N THR A 34 2.69 -1.57 -9.40
CA THR A 34 3.47 -0.52 -8.73
C THR A 34 3.21 -0.50 -7.22
N GLY A 35 4.22 -0.04 -6.46
CA GLY A 35 4.05 0.21 -5.03
C GLY A 35 2.96 1.25 -4.72
N THR A 36 2.77 2.25 -5.60
CA THR A 36 1.72 3.26 -5.41
C THR A 36 0.32 2.62 -5.47
N ASN A 37 0.09 1.59 -6.30
CA ASN A 37 -1.17 0.83 -6.28
C ASN A 37 -1.39 0.08 -4.95
N ALA A 38 -0.31 -0.47 -4.37
CA ALA A 38 -0.37 -1.13 -3.06
C ALA A 38 -0.74 -0.13 -1.94
N VAL A 39 -0.14 1.07 -1.96
CA VAL A 39 -0.44 2.14 -1.00
C VAL A 39 -1.89 2.62 -1.15
N GLU A 40 -2.39 2.85 -2.36
CA GLU A 40 -3.79 3.23 -2.58
C GLU A 40 -4.77 2.16 -2.05
N ALA A 41 -4.49 0.89 -2.30
CA ALA A 41 -5.29 -0.21 -1.77
C ALA A 41 -5.27 -0.26 -0.24
N ALA A 42 -4.10 -0.06 0.38
CA ALA A 42 -3.95 -0.01 1.83
C ALA A 42 -4.72 1.16 2.45
N LEU A 43 -4.59 2.37 1.89
CA LEU A 43 -5.34 3.56 2.33
C LEU A 43 -6.84 3.34 2.22
N LYS A 44 -7.32 2.78 1.09
CA LYS A 44 -8.73 2.45 0.88
C LYS A 44 -9.23 1.44 1.91
N LEU A 45 -8.47 0.37 2.16
CA LEU A 45 -8.84 -0.67 3.12
C LEU A 45 -8.91 -0.12 4.54
N ALA A 46 -7.90 0.64 4.98
CA ALA A 46 -7.86 1.25 6.30
C ALA A 46 -9.05 2.18 6.53
N LYS A 47 -9.34 3.08 5.58
CA LYS A 47 -10.48 4.00 5.67
C LYS A 47 -11.81 3.24 5.70
N LYS A 48 -11.97 2.23 4.84
CA LYS A 48 -13.18 1.40 4.80
C LYS A 48 -13.43 0.65 6.10
N VAL A 49 -12.40 0.03 6.67
CA VAL A 49 -12.54 -0.83 7.87
C VAL A 49 -12.66 0.01 9.14
N LYS A 50 -11.96 1.15 9.23
CA LYS A 50 -11.94 1.98 10.44
C LYS A 50 -13.02 3.06 10.47
N GLY A 51 -13.62 3.40 9.33
CA GLY A 51 -14.59 4.51 9.22
C GLY A 51 -13.98 5.89 9.50
N ARG A 52 -12.65 6.02 9.38
CA ARG A 52 -11.88 7.25 9.63
C ARG A 52 -11.24 7.72 8.34
N SER A 53 -11.15 9.02 8.14
CA SER A 53 -10.56 9.63 6.94
C SER A 53 -9.09 10.01 7.10
N SER A 54 -8.65 10.37 8.31
CA SER A 54 -7.29 10.81 8.60
C SER A 54 -6.30 9.65 8.60
N VAL A 55 -5.13 9.89 8.03
CA VAL A 55 -3.94 9.03 8.07
C VAL A 55 -2.80 9.85 8.65
N VAL A 56 -1.79 9.20 9.21
CA VAL A 56 -0.55 9.84 9.67
C VAL A 56 0.58 9.25 8.85
N ALA A 57 1.39 10.12 8.24
CA ALA A 57 2.62 9.75 7.55
C ALA A 57 3.84 10.41 8.20
N PHE A 58 5.02 9.84 7.95
CA PHE A 58 6.27 10.35 8.49
C PHE A 58 6.92 11.35 7.53
N THR A 59 7.59 12.36 8.09
CA THR A 59 8.45 13.25 7.32
C THR A 59 9.53 12.44 6.60
N ASN A 60 9.96 12.91 5.43
CA ASN A 60 10.90 12.24 4.53
C ASN A 60 10.46 10.86 3.98
N GLY A 61 9.25 10.38 4.30
CA GLY A 61 8.70 9.16 3.70
C GLY A 61 8.39 9.33 2.20
N PHE A 62 8.53 8.25 1.43
CA PHE A 62 8.10 8.19 0.03
C PHE A 62 7.14 7.02 -0.17
N HIS A 63 5.91 7.32 -0.57
CA HIS A 63 4.84 6.34 -0.66
C HIS A 63 4.26 6.19 -2.07
N GLY A 64 4.74 6.99 -3.02
CA GLY A 64 4.35 6.93 -4.44
C GLY A 64 3.85 8.27 -4.98
N CYS A 65 3.34 8.22 -6.20
CA CYS A 65 3.00 9.40 -7.02
C CYS A 65 1.53 9.42 -7.49
N THR A 66 0.68 8.49 -7.05
CA THR A 66 -0.79 8.63 -7.20
C THR A 66 -1.35 9.49 -6.06
N ALA A 67 -2.52 10.12 -6.24
CA ALA A 67 -3.01 11.16 -5.33
C ALA A 67 -3.01 10.78 -3.84
N GLY A 68 -3.47 9.58 -3.46
CA GLY A 68 -3.50 9.14 -2.07
C GLY A 68 -2.11 8.79 -1.54
N ALA A 69 -1.32 8.08 -2.34
CA ALA A 69 0.07 7.75 -2.01
C ALA A 69 0.97 9.00 -1.90
N LEU A 70 0.76 9.97 -2.78
CA LEU A 70 1.48 11.23 -2.81
C LEU A 70 1.10 12.14 -1.63
N ALA A 71 -0.15 12.07 -1.16
CA ALA A 71 -0.56 12.70 0.09
C ALA A 71 0.19 12.12 1.30
N ALA A 72 0.59 10.85 1.25
CA ALA A 72 1.44 10.23 2.27
C ALA A 72 2.95 10.51 2.09
N THR A 73 3.40 10.90 0.90
CA THR A 73 4.81 11.24 0.64
C THR A 73 5.18 12.55 1.33
N GLY A 74 6.26 12.53 2.12
CA GLY A 74 6.76 13.66 2.92
C GLY A 74 7.76 14.58 2.21
N ASN A 75 8.15 14.29 0.96
CA ASN A 75 9.02 15.15 0.17
C ASN A 75 8.21 16.17 -0.64
N GLN A 76 8.44 17.47 -0.38
CA GLN A 76 7.73 18.57 -1.02
C GLN A 76 7.89 18.61 -2.55
N HIS A 77 9.06 18.25 -3.09
CA HIS A 77 9.32 18.27 -4.53
C HIS A 77 8.36 17.35 -5.29
N HIS A 78 8.11 16.15 -4.77
CA HIS A 78 7.19 15.21 -5.40
C HIS A 78 5.72 15.64 -5.29
N ARG A 79 5.33 16.23 -4.15
CA ARG A 79 3.93 16.63 -3.88
C ARG A 79 3.42 17.71 -4.82
N GLN A 80 4.30 18.56 -5.35
CA GLN A 80 3.91 19.68 -6.24
C GLN A 80 3.32 19.22 -7.58
N GLY A 81 3.57 17.96 -8.00
CA GLY A 81 3.07 17.44 -9.27
C GLY A 81 1.57 17.10 -9.32
N ASN A 82 0.85 17.10 -8.18
CA ASN A 82 -0.54 16.64 -8.13
C ASN A 82 -1.57 17.65 -8.67
N GLY A 83 -1.22 18.94 -8.74
CA GLY A 83 -2.11 20.01 -9.20
C GLY A 83 -3.37 20.27 -8.36
N SER A 84 -3.62 19.50 -7.30
CA SER A 84 -4.76 19.62 -6.39
C SER A 84 -4.35 19.37 -4.93
N SER A 85 -5.19 19.81 -3.99
CA SER A 85 -4.88 19.75 -2.55
C SER A 85 -4.78 18.31 -2.05
N LEU A 86 -3.65 17.99 -1.41
CA LEU A 86 -3.36 16.69 -0.81
C LEU A 86 -3.71 16.73 0.68
N THR A 87 -4.99 16.58 1.02
CA THR A 87 -5.50 16.62 2.41
C THR A 87 -5.77 15.22 2.98
N ASN A 88 -5.91 15.13 4.30
CA ASN A 88 -6.31 13.92 5.04
C ASN A 88 -5.28 12.77 5.05
N VAL A 89 -3.99 13.11 5.03
CA VAL A 89 -2.84 12.25 5.35
C VAL A 89 -1.78 13.07 6.08
#